data_AF-A0A397FLA7-F1
#
_entry.id   AF-A0A397FLA7-F1
#
_cell.length_a   1.000
_cell.length_b   1.000
_cell.length_c   1.000
_cell.angle_alpha   90.00
_cell.angle_beta   90.00
_cell.angle_gamma   90.00
#
_symmetry.space_group_name_H-M   'P 1'
#
loop_
_entity.id
_entity.type
_entity.pdbx_description
1 polymer ?
#
loop_
_entity_poly.entity_id
_entity_poly.type
_entity_poly.pdbx_seq_one_letter_code
_entity_poly.pdbx_strand_id
1 'polypeptide(L)'
;MYFVFGFVDDPFDFAKAYAWDDLTTFPGKILPLYAGRRLWRIMDTVAPSLQLDPRLGYQVNFTTYPFSVPVDAPVTLSQLVHLLGDHYEGTPFDMTQGLGAGPFHAPIRYCTTTNMIP
;
A
#
# COMPACT_ATOMS: atom_id res chain seq x y z
N MET A 1 -40.71 33.16 -3.76
CA MET A 1 -39.50 32.87 -2.97
C MET A 1 -39.22 31.39 -3.13
N TYR A 2 -38.31 31.01 -4.02
CA TYR A 2 -37.96 29.61 -4.27
C TYR A 2 -36.65 29.31 -3.53
N PHE A 3 -36.71 28.41 -2.55
CA PHE A 3 -35.52 27.85 -1.93
C PHE A 3 -34.96 26.80 -2.88
N VAL A 4 -33.82 27.08 -3.50
CA VAL A 4 -33.02 26.07 -4.19
C VAL A 4 -32.18 25.39 -3.12
N PHE A 5 -32.55 24.17 -2.73
CA PHE A 5 -31.63 23.28 -2.03
C PHE A 5 -30.62 22.80 -3.05
N GLY A 6 -29.49 23.49 -3.16
CA GLY A 6 -28.34 23.00 -3.90
C GLY A 6 -27.70 21.87 -3.10
N PHE A 7 -28.09 20.63 -3.37
CA PHE A 7 -27.16 19.53 -3.15
C PHE A 7 -26.05 19.72 -4.18
N VAL A 8 -24.84 20.03 -3.69
CA VAL A 8 -23.64 19.84 -4.51
C VAL A 8 -23.48 18.33 -4.58
N ASP A 9 -23.77 17.75 -5.73
CA ASP A 9 -23.58 16.33 -5.99
C ASP A 9 -22.07 16.06 -6.08
N ASP A 10 -21.39 16.00 -4.94
CA ASP A 10 -20.01 15.54 -4.88
C ASP A 10 -19.92 14.12 -5.48
N PRO A 11 -18.89 13.81 -6.29
CA PRO A 11 -18.72 12.48 -6.84
C PRO A 11 -18.72 11.43 -5.74
N PHE A 12 -19.46 10.34 -5.96
CA PHE A 12 -19.53 9.25 -4.97
C PHE A 12 -18.16 8.58 -4.78
N ASP A 13 -17.66 8.61 -3.55
CA ASP A 13 -16.43 7.94 -3.16
C ASP A 13 -16.75 6.59 -2.49
N PHE A 14 -16.51 5.50 -3.24
CA PHE A 14 -16.72 4.13 -2.75
C PHE A 14 -15.81 3.79 -1.56
N ALA A 15 -14.57 4.29 -1.55
CA ALA A 15 -13.65 4.00 -0.47
C ALA A 15 -14.16 4.67 0.81
N LYS A 16 -14.63 5.91 0.74
CA LYS A 16 -15.18 6.62 1.89
C LYS A 16 -16.46 5.97 2.42
N ALA A 17 -17.29 5.44 1.53
CA ALA A 17 -18.56 4.81 1.90
C ALA A 17 -18.38 3.41 2.53
N TYR A 18 -17.41 2.62 2.05
CA TYR A 18 -17.33 1.18 2.36
C TYR A 18 -16.01 0.71 2.96
N ALA A 19 -14.92 1.49 2.89
CA ALA A 19 -13.64 1.06 3.44
C ALA A 19 -13.67 1.09 4.97
N TRP A 20 -12.93 0.15 5.56
CA TRP A 20 -12.70 0.15 6.99
C TRP A 20 -11.59 1.13 7.34
N ASP A 21 -11.87 2.07 8.26
CA ASP A 21 -10.96 3.16 8.62
C ASP A 21 -10.77 3.31 10.14
N ASP A 22 -11.29 2.38 10.93
CA ASP A 22 -11.15 2.42 12.39
C ASP A 22 -9.79 1.85 12.85
N LEU A 23 -8.87 2.75 13.18
CA LEU A 23 -7.56 2.37 13.73
C LEU A 23 -7.54 2.11 15.24
N THR A 24 -8.66 2.33 15.95
CA THR A 24 -8.69 2.16 17.41
C THR A 24 -8.59 0.69 17.83
N THR A 25 -8.98 -0.23 16.92
CA THR A 25 -8.98 -1.68 17.16
C THR A 25 -7.58 -2.31 17.11
N PHE A 26 -6.61 -1.68 16.40
CA PHE A 26 -5.23 -2.16 16.34
C PHE A 26 -4.26 -1.06 16.80
N PRO A 27 -3.82 -1.08 18.08
CA PRO A 27 -2.83 -0.13 18.56
C PRO A 27 -1.49 -0.37 17.85
N GLY A 28 -1.21 0.46 16.84
CA GLY A 28 0.03 0.42 16.07
C GLY A 28 -0.18 0.97 14.66
N LYS A 29 0.59 2.01 14.29
CA LYS A 29 0.50 2.70 12.99
C LYS A 29 0.90 1.85 11.77
N ILE A 30 1.10 0.54 11.94
CA ILE A 30 1.63 -0.36 10.91
C ILE A 30 0.55 -0.85 9.96
N LEU A 31 -0.69 -1.07 10.44
CA LEU A 31 -1.75 -1.65 9.62
C LEU A 31 -2.05 -0.82 8.35
N PRO A 32 -2.12 0.53 8.41
CA PRO A 32 -2.28 1.35 7.21
C PRO A 32 -1.13 1.23 6.22
N LEU A 33 0.10 1.06 6.71
CA LEU A 33 1.29 0.93 5.87
C LEU A 33 1.37 -0.44 5.20
N TYR A 34 0.73 -1.46 5.77
CA TYR A 34 0.74 -2.82 5.22
C TYR A 34 0.17 -2.89 3.80
N ALA A 35 -0.99 -2.25 3.55
CA ALA A 35 -1.54 -2.15 2.20
C ALA A 35 -0.99 -0.92 1.45
N GLY A 36 -0.82 0.22 2.14
CA GLY A 36 -0.31 1.46 1.53
C GLY A 36 1.04 1.27 0.84
N ARG A 37 1.97 0.54 1.46
CA ARG A 37 3.30 0.32 0.86
C ARG A 37 3.26 -0.57 -0.39
N ARG A 38 2.33 -1.52 -0.46
CA ARG A 38 2.14 -2.35 -1.67
C ARG A 38 1.56 -1.52 -2.82
N LEU A 39 0.62 -0.62 -2.52
CA LEU A 39 0.09 0.34 -3.50
C LEU A 39 1.20 1.27 -3.99
N TRP A 40 1.96 1.87 -3.07
CA TRP A 40 3.12 2.68 -3.41
C TRP A 40 4.08 1.94 -4.33
N ARG A 41 4.47 0.71 -3.99
CA ARG A 41 5.47 -0.03 -4.76
C ARG A 41 5.05 -0.24 -6.21
N ILE A 42 3.77 -0.54 -6.43
CA ILE A 42 3.22 -0.69 -7.78
C ILE A 42 3.33 0.63 -8.53
N MET A 43 2.83 1.73 -7.94
CA MET A 43 2.82 3.04 -8.58
C MET A 43 4.22 3.60 -8.81
N ASP A 44 5.13 3.44 -7.85
CA ASP A 44 6.53 3.86 -7.93
C ASP A 44 7.29 3.10 -9.03
N THR A 45 6.93 1.82 -9.26
CA THR A 45 7.55 1.01 -10.33
C THR A 45 7.09 1.44 -11.73
N VAL A 46 5.80 1.75 -11.89
CA VAL A 46 5.21 2.06 -13.22
C VAL A 46 5.15 3.54 -13.55
N ALA A 47 5.25 4.40 -12.53
CA ALA A 47 5.22 5.86 -12.63
C ALA A 47 6.23 6.51 -11.66
N PRO A 48 7.53 6.15 -11.73
CA PRO A 48 8.57 6.71 -10.86
C PRO A 48 8.69 8.23 -10.97
N SER A 49 8.27 8.84 -12.09
CA SER A 49 8.26 10.29 -12.28
C SER A 49 7.42 11.05 -11.23
N LEU A 50 6.42 10.39 -10.63
CA LEU A 50 5.53 10.98 -9.63
C LEU A 50 6.16 11.12 -8.24
N GLN A 51 7.25 10.39 -7.94
CA GLN A 51 7.98 10.46 -6.66
C GLN A 51 7.06 10.37 -5.42
N LEU A 52 6.11 9.44 -5.45
CA LEU A 52 5.11 9.28 -4.39
C LEU A 52 5.77 8.97 -3.04
N ASP A 53 5.28 9.55 -1.95
CA ASP A 53 5.82 9.31 -0.61
C ASP A 53 5.49 7.87 -0.14
N PRO A 54 6.48 6.99 0.09
CA PRO A 54 6.26 5.61 0.53
C PRO A 54 5.66 5.45 1.94
N ARG A 55 5.50 6.55 2.68
CA ARG A 55 5.03 6.56 4.06
C ARG A 55 3.52 6.76 4.17
N LEU A 56 2.81 6.92 3.06
CA LEU A 56 1.36 7.03 3.08
C LEU A 56 0.72 5.64 3.29
N GLY A 57 -0.33 5.61 4.11
CA GLY A 57 -1.18 4.44 4.32
C GLY A 57 -2.36 4.40 3.35
N TYR A 58 -3.18 3.35 3.41
CA TYR A 58 -4.33 3.18 2.50
C TYR A 58 -5.61 3.92 2.93
N GLN A 59 -5.61 4.52 4.12
CA GLN A 59 -6.81 5.05 4.77
C GLN A 59 -7.43 6.23 4.02
N VAL A 60 -8.76 6.27 3.99
CA VAL A 60 -9.50 7.22 3.15
C VAL A 60 -9.63 8.60 3.79
N ASN A 61 -9.71 8.68 5.12
CA ASN A 61 -9.80 9.96 5.83
C ASN A 61 -8.43 10.62 6.06
N PHE A 62 -7.35 10.04 5.53
CA PHE A 62 -5.99 10.59 5.59
C PHE A 62 -5.43 10.75 4.18
N THR A 63 -4.33 11.51 4.04
CA THR A 63 -3.59 11.58 2.78
C THR A 63 -3.14 10.18 2.36
N THR A 64 -3.60 9.75 1.17
CA THR A 64 -3.36 8.43 0.59
C THR A 64 -3.08 8.56 -0.91
N TYR A 65 -2.71 7.45 -1.55
CA TYR A 65 -2.44 7.39 -2.98
C TYR A 65 -3.74 7.54 -3.81
N PRO A 66 -3.65 8.06 -5.04
CA PRO A 66 -4.80 8.10 -5.94
C PRO A 66 -5.24 6.68 -6.33
N PHE A 67 -6.48 6.53 -6.78
CA PHE A 67 -7.00 5.24 -7.26
C PHE A 67 -6.19 4.65 -8.43
N SER A 68 -5.72 5.51 -9.34
CA SER A 68 -4.91 5.13 -10.49
C SER A 68 -3.98 6.28 -10.90
N VAL A 69 -2.89 5.94 -11.59
CA VAL A 69 -1.91 6.91 -12.11
C VAL A 69 -1.62 6.61 -13.58
N PRO A 70 -1.29 7.62 -14.40
CA PRO A 70 -0.72 7.38 -15.71
C PRO A 70 0.65 6.70 -15.54
N VAL A 71 0.93 5.70 -16.37
CA VAL A 71 2.23 5.03 -16.40
C VAL A 71 3.23 5.85 -17.22
N ASP A 72 4.49 5.85 -16.83
CA ASP A 72 5.56 6.57 -17.55
C ASP A 72 5.90 5.88 -18.89
N ALA A 73 5.68 4.56 -18.97
CA ALA A 73 5.91 3.75 -20.16
C ALA A 73 4.97 2.53 -20.21
N PRO A 74 4.75 1.91 -21.39
CA PRO A 74 3.94 0.69 -21.50
C PRO A 74 4.45 -0.43 -20.58
N VAL A 75 3.53 -1.02 -19.81
CA VAL A 75 3.83 -2.12 -18.88
C VAL A 75 3.82 -3.45 -19.63
N THR A 76 4.88 -4.23 -19.48
CA THR A 76 5.01 -5.57 -20.06
C THR A 76 4.55 -6.66 -19.09
N LEU A 77 4.15 -7.82 -19.63
CA LEU A 77 3.79 -8.98 -18.80
C LEU A 77 4.95 -9.41 -17.89
N SER A 78 6.19 -9.39 -18.41
CA SER A 78 7.38 -9.74 -17.63
C SER A 78 7.53 -8.83 -16.40
N GLN A 79 7.44 -7.51 -16.60
CA GLN A 79 7.49 -6.55 -15.48
C GLN A 79 6.41 -6.82 -14.43
N LEU A 80 5.18 -7.14 -14.86
CA LEU A 80 4.10 -7.46 -13.93
C LEU A 80 4.40 -8.73 -13.11
N VAL A 81 4.91 -9.78 -13.75
CA VAL A 81 5.30 -11.03 -13.06
C VAL A 81 6.42 -10.79 -12.07
N HIS A 82 7.43 -9.99 -12.43
CA HIS A 82 8.49 -9.60 -11.50
C HIS A 82 7.94 -8.81 -10.31
N LEU A 83 7.04 -7.86 -10.55
CA LEU A 83 6.43 -7.04 -9.50
C LEU A 83 5.55 -7.85 -8.54
N LEU A 84 4.92 -8.94 -8.99
CA LEU A 84 4.15 -9.83 -8.11
C LEU A 84 5.02 -10.59 -7.11
N GLY A 85 6.31 -10.80 -7.42
CA GLY A 85 7.28 -11.43 -6.53
C GLY A 85 8.21 -10.45 -5.81
N ASP A 86 8.00 -9.15 -5.97
CA ASP A 86 8.82 -8.09 -5.40
C ASP A 86 8.57 -7.92 -3.90
N HIS A 87 9.65 -7.71 -3.16
CA HIS A 87 9.70 -7.44 -1.72
C HIS A 87 10.35 -6.08 -1.43
N TYR A 88 10.06 -5.09 -2.27
CA TYR A 88 10.58 -3.71 -2.22
C TYR A 88 12.08 -3.60 -2.48
N GLU A 89 12.63 -4.47 -3.33
CA GLU A 89 14.06 -4.55 -3.64
C GLU A 89 14.62 -3.20 -4.10
N GLY A 90 15.79 -2.83 -3.57
CA GLY A 90 16.48 -1.58 -3.91
C GLY A 90 15.86 -0.31 -3.31
N THR A 91 14.87 -0.44 -2.42
CA THR A 91 14.27 0.67 -1.69
C THR A 91 14.71 0.66 -0.21
N PRO A 92 14.47 1.74 0.57
CA PRO A 92 14.69 1.72 2.02
C PRO A 92 13.86 0.69 2.79
N PHE A 93 12.90 0.02 2.14
CA PHE A 93 12.02 -0.98 2.73
C PHE A 93 12.29 -2.40 2.23
N ASP A 94 13.39 -2.58 1.51
CA ASP A 94 13.81 -3.86 0.94
C ASP A 94 13.84 -4.95 2.03
N MET A 95 12.94 -5.93 1.90
CA MET A 95 12.83 -7.01 2.86
C MET A 95 13.83 -8.14 2.60
N THR A 96 14.52 -8.13 1.46
CA THR A 96 15.60 -9.08 1.15
C THR A 96 16.90 -8.76 1.90
N GLN A 97 16.92 -7.65 2.63
CA GLN A 97 18.08 -7.17 3.38
C GLN A 97 17.91 -7.27 4.91
N GLY A 98 19.03 -7.41 5.61
CA GLY A 98 19.09 -7.40 7.08
C GLY A 98 18.66 -8.70 7.74
N LEU A 99 18.51 -8.66 9.08
CA LEU A 99 18.25 -9.85 9.90
C LEU A 99 16.90 -10.53 9.59
N GLY A 100 15.92 -9.76 9.09
CA GLY A 100 14.59 -10.26 8.74
C GLY A 100 14.48 -10.88 7.36
N ALA A 101 15.55 -10.86 6.56
CA ALA A 101 15.55 -11.33 5.17
C ALA A 101 15.46 -12.84 5.02
N GLY A 102 15.64 -13.59 6.12
CA GLY A 102 15.68 -15.04 6.09
C GLY A 102 16.89 -15.60 5.32
N PRO A 103 17.00 -16.94 5.23
CA PRO A 103 18.02 -17.58 4.42
C PRO A 103 17.89 -17.20 2.94
N PHE A 104 19.02 -17.07 2.24
CA PHE A 104 19.10 -16.80 0.80
C PHE A 104 18.43 -15.49 0.34
N HIS A 105 18.23 -14.52 1.24
CA HIS A 105 17.53 -13.25 0.96
C HIS A 105 16.06 -13.44 0.55
N ALA A 106 15.45 -14.57 0.94
CA ALA A 106 14.03 -14.85 0.73
C ALA A 106 13.26 -14.55 2.02
N PRO A 107 12.51 -13.43 2.11
CA PRO A 107 11.87 -12.98 3.35
C PRO A 107 10.61 -13.78 3.74
N ILE A 108 10.62 -15.08 3.45
CA ILE A 108 9.59 -16.04 3.82
C ILE A 108 9.63 -16.21 5.33
N ARG A 109 8.55 -15.82 6.01
CA ARG A 109 8.41 -16.01 7.45
C ARG A 109 7.67 -17.30 7.73
N TYR A 110 8.36 -18.24 8.34
CA TYR A 110 7.71 -19.41 8.91
C TYR A 110 7.17 -19.04 10.30
N CYS A 111 5.88 -19.29 10.52
CA CYS A 111 5.33 -19.32 11.86
C CYS A 111 6.08 -20.40 12.63
N THR A 112 6.99 -20.00 13.53
CA THR A 112 7.52 -20.92 14.52
C THR A 112 6.46 -21.09 15.59
N THR A 113 5.89 -22.28 15.70
CA THR A 113 5.00 -22.69 16.78
C THR A 113 5.78 -22.80 18.09
N THR A 114 6.33 -21.70 18.59
CA THR A 114 7.05 -21.70 19.86
C THR A 114 6.08 -21.32 20.99
N ASN A 115 5.17 -22.25 21.27
CA ASN A 115 4.71 -22.53 22.64
C ASN A 115 5.56 -23.65 23.27
N MET A 116 6.83 -23.75 22.88
CA MET A 116 7.83 -24.55 23.59
C MET A 116 8.42 -23.66 24.69
N ILE A 117 7.65 -23.49 25.75
CA ILE A 117 8.08 -22.99 27.05
C ILE A 117 9.02 -24.04 27.66
N PRO A 118 10.19 -23.69 28.25
CA PRO A 118 10.87 -24.61 29.16
C PRO A 118 10.03 -24.87 30.42
#